data_AF-A0A7C1B2Q2-F1
#
_entry.id   AF-A0A7C1B2Q2-F1
#
_cell.length_a   1.000
_cell.length_b   1.000
_cell.length_c   1.000
_cell.angle_alpha   90.00
_cell.angle_beta   90.00
_cell.angle_gamma   90.00
#
_symmetry.space_group_name_H-M   'P 1'
#
loop_
_entity.id
_entity.type
_entity.pdbx_description
1 polymer ?
#
loop_
_entity_poly.entity_id
_entity_poly.type
_entity_poly.pdbx_seq_one_letter_code
_entity_poly.pdbx_strand_id
1 'polypeptide(L)'
;MRKDKSFITLDRIVSRKHRGLSIGPLVSILFFLAYTISTALVIIYISTLLGLAFMFLSPLIILAIAPERMVEFLSFELCSPMDGAVSICNLHLLLTVWTVFFAIVTYTEFLIWYTRHLEED
;
A
#
# COMPACT_ATOMS: atom_id res chain seq x y z
N MET A 1 15.47 -15.26 51.31
CA MET A 1 14.44 -14.56 50.50
C MET A 1 15.09 -13.55 49.55
N ARG A 2 15.63 -13.98 48.40
CA ARG A 2 16.30 -13.13 47.40
C ARG A 2 15.98 -13.68 46.00
N LYS A 3 14.72 -13.58 45.57
CA LYS A 3 14.26 -14.09 44.26
C LYS A 3 13.31 -13.14 43.51
N ASP A 4 13.20 -11.89 43.96
CA ASP A 4 12.17 -10.97 43.44
C ASP A 4 12.72 -9.99 42.38
N LYS A 5 13.94 -9.47 42.60
CA LYS A 5 14.50 -8.41 41.73
C LYS A 5 14.98 -8.88 40.34
N SER A 6 15.29 -10.17 40.16
CA SER A 6 15.74 -10.69 38.85
C SER A 6 14.58 -10.97 37.90
N PHE A 7 13.38 -11.23 38.42
CA PHE A 7 12.21 -11.54 37.62
C PHE A 7 11.65 -10.26 36.96
N ILE A 8 11.63 -9.15 37.72
CA ILE A 8 11.16 -7.84 37.23
C ILE A 8 12.10 -7.25 36.16
N THR A 9 13.41 -7.52 36.24
CA THR A 9 14.38 -7.06 35.22
C THR A 9 14.33 -7.90 33.96
N LEU A 10 14.13 -9.23 34.06
CA LEU A 10 13.93 -10.10 32.89
C LEU A 10 12.64 -9.75 32.14
N ASP A 11 11.56 -9.48 32.85
CA ASP A 11 10.28 -9.12 32.26
C ASP A 11 10.35 -7.78 31.49
N ARG A 12 11.11 -6.79 32.01
CA ARG A 12 11.37 -5.54 31.25
C ARG A 12 12.27 -5.73 30.03
N ILE A 13 13.18 -6.72 30.03
CA ILE A 13 14.06 -7.01 28.89
C ILE A 13 13.29 -7.80 27.81
N VAL A 14 12.42 -8.72 28.20
CA VAL A 14 11.51 -9.45 27.30
C VAL A 14 10.45 -8.51 26.72
N SER A 15 9.88 -7.63 27.54
CA SER A 15 8.94 -6.59 27.08
C SER A 15 9.59 -5.55 26.16
N ARG A 16 10.89 -5.26 26.32
CA ARG A 16 11.65 -4.45 25.33
C ARG A 16 11.99 -5.19 24.05
N LYS A 17 12.16 -6.51 24.09
CA LYS A 17 12.48 -7.32 22.89
C LYS A 17 11.25 -7.59 22.02
N HIS A 18 10.04 -7.47 22.58
CA HIS A 18 8.79 -7.44 21.82
C HIS A 18 8.44 -6.08 21.18
N ARG A 19 9.27 -5.03 21.39
CA ARG A 19 9.42 -3.94 20.40
C ARG A 19 10.34 -4.38 19.26
N GLY A 20 10.16 -5.61 18.80
CA GLY A 20 10.66 -6.05 17.52
C GLY A 20 10.02 -5.14 16.50
N LEU A 21 10.81 -4.23 15.95
CA LEU A 21 10.63 -3.61 14.65
C LEU A 21 9.70 -4.51 13.83
N SER A 22 8.41 -4.17 13.71
CA SER A 22 7.46 -5.09 13.12
C SER A 22 7.80 -5.18 11.64
N ILE A 23 8.56 -6.21 11.27
CA ILE A 23 9.05 -6.41 9.90
C ILE A 23 7.85 -6.51 8.94
N GLY A 24 6.72 -7.07 9.39
CA GLY A 24 5.50 -7.22 8.59
C GLY A 24 4.99 -5.92 7.95
N PRO A 25 4.66 -4.88 8.74
CA PRO A 25 4.23 -3.59 8.21
C PRO A 25 5.27 -2.91 7.31
N LEU A 26 6.56 -2.96 7.66
CA LEU A 26 7.63 -2.35 6.87
C LEU A 26 7.78 -3.02 5.50
N VAL A 27 7.69 -4.36 5.44
CA VAL A 27 7.74 -5.11 4.18
C VAL A 27 6.53 -4.80 3.31
N SER A 28 5.34 -4.67 3.90
CA SER A 28 4.12 -4.32 3.17
C SER A 28 4.23 -2.92 2.56
N ILE A 29 4.70 -1.93 3.33
CA ILE A 29 4.92 -0.56 2.85
C ILE A 29 5.97 -0.53 1.73
N LEU A 30 7.08 -1.25 1.89
CA LEU A 30 8.12 -1.32 0.86
C LEU A 30 7.61 -1.93 -0.44
N PHE A 31 6.79 -2.99 -0.34
CA PHE A 31 6.15 -3.61 -1.50
C PHE A 31 5.19 -2.64 -2.21
N PHE A 32 4.34 -1.94 -1.44
CA PHE A 32 3.44 -0.92 -1.99
C PHE A 32 4.19 0.25 -2.64
N LEU A 33 5.32 0.67 -2.04
CA LEU A 33 6.16 1.72 -2.60
C LEU A 33 6.77 1.28 -3.94
N ALA A 34 7.33 0.07 -4.00
CA ALA A 34 7.88 -0.49 -5.23
C ALA A 34 6.79 -0.65 -6.32
N TYR A 35 5.60 -1.12 -5.93
CA TYR A 35 4.44 -1.22 -6.83
C TYR A 35 4.02 0.15 -7.38
N THR A 36 3.96 1.17 -6.53
CA THR A 36 3.60 2.54 -6.90
C THR A 36 4.62 3.14 -7.87
N ILE A 37 5.91 3.00 -7.58
CA ILE A 37 6.99 3.50 -8.44
C ILE A 37 6.96 2.79 -9.80
N SER A 38 6.82 1.45 -9.82
CA SER A 38 6.73 0.68 -11.06
C SER A 38 5.54 1.13 -11.91
N THR A 39 4.36 1.28 -11.29
CA THR A 39 3.15 1.74 -11.99
C THR A 39 3.33 3.16 -12.53
N ALA A 40 3.91 4.07 -11.75
CA ALA A 40 4.21 5.43 -12.21
C ALA A 40 5.15 5.43 -13.42
N LEU A 41 6.21 4.60 -13.40
CA LEU A 41 7.13 4.48 -14.53
C LEU A 41 6.41 3.99 -15.80
N VAL A 42 5.52 3.02 -15.69
CA VAL A 42 4.75 2.52 -16.85
C VAL A 42 3.83 3.60 -17.41
N ILE A 43 3.12 4.33 -16.55
CA ILE A 43 2.22 5.42 -16.97
C ILE A 43 3.01 6.53 -17.69
N ILE A 44 4.16 6.94 -17.14
CA ILE A 44 4.94 8.08 -17.66
C ILE A 44 5.74 7.71 -18.92
N TYR A 45 6.40 6.54 -18.94
CA TYR A 45 7.37 6.21 -20.00
C TYR A 45 6.81 5.37 -21.14
N ILE A 46 5.76 4.58 -20.91
CA ILE A 46 5.23 3.65 -21.92
C ILE A 46 3.93 4.18 -22.51
N SER A 47 2.87 4.21 -21.71
CA SER A 47 1.56 4.70 -22.12
C SER A 47 0.64 4.76 -20.91
N THR A 48 -0.14 5.82 -20.83
CA THR A 48 -1.20 6.01 -19.84
C THR A 48 -2.17 4.83 -19.79
N LEU A 49 -2.60 4.33 -20.97
CA LEU A 49 -3.55 3.22 -21.08
C LEU A 49 -2.94 1.90 -20.57
N LEU A 50 -1.69 1.63 -20.95
CA LEU A 50 -0.98 0.42 -20.54
C LEU A 50 -0.68 0.43 -19.03
N GLY A 51 -0.36 1.60 -18.47
CA GLY A 51 -0.16 1.80 -17.04
C GLY A 51 -1.45 1.60 -16.23
N LEU A 52 -2.58 2.11 -16.70
CA LEU A 52 -3.89 1.82 -16.13
C LEU A 52 -4.22 0.33 -16.18
N ALA A 53 -4.03 -0.31 -17.34
CA ALA A 53 -4.26 -1.74 -17.49
C ALA A 53 -3.37 -2.54 -16.53
N PHE A 54 -2.08 -2.19 -16.43
CA PHE A 54 -1.14 -2.82 -15.50
C PHE A 54 -1.59 -2.64 -14.04
N MET A 55 -2.02 -1.44 -13.66
CA MET A 55 -2.50 -1.13 -12.32
C MET A 55 -3.66 -2.04 -11.90
N PHE A 56 -4.65 -2.26 -12.79
CA PHE A 56 -5.80 -3.12 -12.51
C PHE A 56 -5.47 -4.62 -12.66
N LEU A 57 -4.74 -5.00 -13.70
CA LEU A 57 -4.42 -6.39 -14.00
C LEU A 57 -3.49 -6.99 -12.97
N SER A 58 -2.50 -6.26 -12.44
CA SER A 58 -1.51 -6.86 -11.55
C SER A 58 -2.11 -7.46 -10.28
N PRO A 59 -2.95 -6.75 -9.48
CA PRO A 59 -3.57 -7.37 -8.32
C PRO A 59 -4.65 -8.38 -8.72
N LEU A 60 -5.31 -8.23 -9.87
CA LEU A 60 -6.28 -9.22 -10.36
C LEU A 60 -5.61 -10.56 -10.69
N ILE A 61 -4.46 -10.53 -11.36
CA ILE A 61 -3.67 -11.72 -11.71
C ILE A 61 -3.17 -12.41 -10.44
N ILE A 62 -2.65 -11.65 -9.48
CA ILE A 62 -2.20 -12.20 -8.20
C ILE A 62 -3.38 -12.82 -7.43
N LEU A 63 -4.53 -12.15 -7.42
CA LEU A 63 -5.76 -12.67 -6.80
C LEU A 63 -6.24 -13.96 -7.48
N ALA A 64 -6.10 -14.08 -8.81
CA ALA A 64 -6.47 -15.27 -9.56
C ALA A 64 -5.53 -16.46 -9.31
N ILE A 65 -4.23 -16.20 -9.13
CA ILE A 65 -3.22 -17.25 -8.91
C ILE A 65 -3.22 -17.73 -7.46
N ALA A 66 -3.34 -16.81 -6.49
CA ALA A 66 -3.20 -17.11 -5.07
C ALA A 66 -4.25 -16.34 -4.23
N PRO A 67 -5.54 -16.70 -4.34
CA PRO A 67 -6.63 -15.96 -3.71
C PRO A 67 -6.51 -15.89 -2.19
N GLU A 68 -6.17 -17.01 -1.54
CA GLU A 68 -6.06 -17.11 -0.07
C GLU A 68 -4.96 -16.19 0.48
N ARG A 69 -3.78 -16.21 -0.15
CA ARG A 69 -2.64 -15.37 0.24
C ARG A 69 -2.90 -13.90 -0.02
N MET A 70 -3.60 -13.58 -1.11
CA MET A 70 -3.91 -12.21 -1.47
C MET A 70 -4.95 -11.59 -0.53
N VAL A 71 -5.99 -12.35 -0.16
CA VAL A 71 -6.99 -11.91 0.82
C VAL A 71 -6.34 -11.70 2.19
N GLU A 72 -5.49 -12.64 2.63
CA GLU A 72 -4.73 -12.50 3.88
C GLU A 72 -3.86 -11.24 3.86
N PHE A 73 -3.13 -10.99 2.77
CA PHE A 73 -2.29 -9.80 2.62
C PHE A 73 -3.09 -8.49 2.55
N LEU A 74 -4.23 -8.46 1.85
CA LEU A 74 -5.08 -7.28 1.72
C LEU A 74 -5.83 -6.95 3.01
N SER A 75 -6.20 -7.98 3.78
CA SER A 75 -6.87 -7.84 5.08
C SER A 75 -5.90 -7.49 6.21
N PHE A 76 -4.59 -7.52 5.97
CA PHE A 76 -3.59 -7.20 6.97
C PHE A 76 -3.74 -5.75 7.46
N GLU A 77 -3.95 -5.61 8.76
CA GLU A 77 -4.15 -4.34 9.46
C GLU A 77 -2.80 -3.63 9.68
N LEU A 78 -2.65 -2.43 9.13
CA LEU A 78 -1.45 -1.61 9.33
C LEU A 78 -1.60 -0.67 10.51
N CYS A 79 -2.79 -0.12 10.68
CA CYS A 79 -3.05 0.87 11.71
C CYS A 79 -4.51 0.83 12.13
N SER A 80 -4.75 0.88 13.43
CA SER A 80 -6.08 0.95 14.01
C SER A 80 -6.23 2.26 14.81
N PRO A 81 -6.45 3.41 14.15
CA PRO A 81 -6.75 4.63 14.87
C PRO A 81 -8.08 4.49 15.63
N MET A 82 -8.11 4.94 16.89
CA MET A 82 -9.26 4.89 17.80
C MET A 82 -9.69 3.48 18.24
N ASP A 83 -8.82 2.77 18.96
CA ASP A 83 -9.18 1.60 19.78
C ASP A 83 -9.94 0.49 19.02
N GLY A 84 -9.64 0.30 17.74
CA GLY A 84 -10.28 -0.73 16.90
C GLY A 84 -11.52 -0.26 16.12
N ALA A 85 -11.94 1.00 16.21
CA ALA A 85 -13.13 1.49 15.52
C ALA A 85 -12.97 1.59 13.99
N VAL A 86 -11.74 1.85 13.52
CA VAL A 86 -11.41 1.91 12.09
C VAL A 86 -10.11 1.17 11.83
N SER A 87 -10.20 0.04 11.12
CA SER A 87 -9.03 -0.75 10.74
C SER A 87 -8.54 -0.32 9.35
N ILE A 88 -7.34 0.27 9.30
CA ILE A 88 -6.68 0.62 8.04
C ILE A 88 -5.88 -0.60 7.57
N CYS A 89 -6.46 -1.35 6.65
CA CYS A 89 -5.81 -2.49 6.02
C CYS A 89 -5.02 -2.11 4.76
N ASN A 90 -4.16 -3.03 4.29
CA ASN A 90 -3.45 -2.93 3.01
C ASN A 90 -4.37 -2.65 1.81
N LEU A 91 -5.62 -3.12 1.85
CA LEU A 91 -6.63 -2.79 0.84
C LEU A 91 -6.89 -1.29 0.72
N HIS A 92 -6.91 -0.54 1.84
CA HIS A 92 -7.09 0.92 1.80
C HIS A 92 -5.91 1.62 1.15
N LEU A 93 -4.69 1.13 1.39
CA LEU A 93 -3.48 1.61 0.72
C LEU A 93 -3.54 1.36 -0.78
N LEU A 94 -3.92 0.15 -1.21
CA LEU A 94 -4.10 -0.17 -2.62
C LEU A 94 -5.14 0.76 -3.27
N LEU A 95 -6.29 0.94 -2.63
CA LEU A 95 -7.34 1.84 -3.12
C LEU A 95 -6.84 3.28 -3.22
N THR A 96 -6.09 3.76 -2.21
CA THR A 96 -5.53 5.12 -2.19
C THR A 96 -4.59 5.31 -3.38
N VAL A 97 -3.66 4.38 -3.60
CA VAL A 97 -2.75 4.40 -4.75
C VAL A 97 -3.53 4.44 -6.07
N TRP A 98 -4.55 3.59 -6.19
CA TRP A 98 -5.40 3.54 -7.37
C TRP A 98 -6.12 4.86 -7.63
N THR A 99 -6.73 5.46 -6.60
CA THR A 99 -7.44 6.74 -6.73
C THR A 99 -6.51 7.88 -7.14
N VAL A 100 -5.29 7.94 -6.58
CA VAL A 100 -4.29 8.96 -6.93
C VAL A 100 -3.88 8.83 -8.39
N PHE A 101 -3.55 7.62 -8.86
CA PHE A 101 -3.19 7.42 -10.26
C PHE A 101 -4.37 7.69 -11.19
N PHE A 102 -5.57 7.26 -10.84
CA PHE A 102 -6.76 7.54 -11.64
C PHE A 102 -7.02 9.04 -11.78
N ALA A 103 -6.84 9.81 -10.70
CA ALA A 103 -6.94 11.26 -10.73
C ALA A 103 -5.87 11.90 -11.63
N ILE A 104 -4.61 11.46 -11.52
CA ILE A 104 -3.51 11.95 -12.37
C ILE A 104 -3.80 11.69 -13.85
N VAL A 105 -4.21 10.47 -14.19
CA VAL A 105 -4.52 10.10 -15.57
C VAL A 105 -5.69 10.92 -16.10
N THR A 106 -6.80 10.97 -15.37
CA THR A 106 -7.99 11.73 -15.77
C THR A 106 -7.66 13.22 -15.96
N TYR A 107 -6.88 13.79 -15.06
CA TYR A 107 -6.45 15.18 -15.14
C TYR A 107 -5.53 15.44 -16.35
N THR A 108 -4.63 14.50 -16.65
CA THR A 108 -3.72 14.61 -17.79
C THR A 108 -4.49 14.53 -19.10
N GLU A 109 -5.40 13.58 -19.26
CA GLU A 109 -6.27 13.47 -20.43
C GLU A 109 -7.14 14.71 -20.60
N PHE A 110 -7.69 15.25 -19.50
CA PHE A 110 -8.46 16.49 -19.52
C PHE A 110 -7.63 17.68 -19.99
N LEU A 111 -6.39 17.82 -19.52
CA LEU A 111 -5.48 18.87 -19.98
C LEU A 111 -5.13 18.74 -21.46
N ILE A 112 -4.88 17.52 -21.94
CA ILE A 112 -4.61 17.26 -23.36
C ILE A 112 -5.81 17.67 -24.21
N TRP A 113 -7.02 17.24 -23.81
CA TRP A 113 -8.26 17.59 -24.49
C TRP A 113 -8.48 19.12 -24.53
N TYR A 114 -8.28 19.79 -23.40
CA TYR A 114 -8.46 21.24 -23.28
C TYR A 114 -7.46 22.02 -24.14
N THR A 115 -6.19 21.63 -24.10
CA THR A 115 -5.14 22.29 -24.89
C THR A 115 -5.39 22.14 -26.39
N ARG A 116 -5.84 20.96 -26.82
CA ARG A 116 -6.18 20.70 -28.21
C ARG A 116 -7.35 21.56 -28.70
N HIS A 117 -8.37 21.77 -27.88
CA HIS A 117 -9.51 22.63 -28.25
C HIS A 117 -9.10 24.11 -28.40
N LEU A 118 -8.14 24.58 -27.60
CA LEU A 118 -7.63 25.96 -27.71
C LEU A 118 -6.79 26.22 -28.96
N GLU A 119 -6.22 25.19 -29.60
CA GLU A 119 -5.48 25.34 -30.87
C GLU A 119 -6.39 25.36 -32.10
N GLU A 120 -7.66 24.96 -31.97
CA GLU A 120 -8.63 24.88 -33.07
C GLU A 120 -9.47 26.17 -33.22
N ASP A 121 -9.41 27.11 -32.27
CA ASP A 121 -10.05 28.45 -32.26
C ASP A 121 -9.06 29.57 -32.67
#